data_AF-A0A2H1VUB3-F1
#
_entry.id   AF-A0A2H1VUB3-F1
#
_cell.length_a   1.000
_cell.length_b   1.000
_cell.length_c   1.000
_cell.angle_alpha   90.00
_cell.angle_beta   90.00
_cell.angle_gamma   90.00
#
_symmetry.space_group_name_H-M   'P 1'
#
loop_
_entity.id
_entity.type
_entity.pdbx_description
1 polymer ?
#
loop_
_entity_poly.entity_id
_entity_poly.type
_entity_poly.pdbx_seq_one_letter_code
_entity_poly.pdbx_strand_id
1 'polypeptide(L)'
;VAALAELADLVGTEPLQRAAASLGRRVVVSVSRRGVCLRALAARLRGVPLRRAPCVCRREYCLCPDRIRKAEEWDPRRSVAGFPDSAFSLAARLLDPDPRTRISAHDALAHPFLADGD
;
A
#
# COMPACT_ATOMS: atom_id res chain seq x y z
N VAL A 1 13.91 7.74 -14.49
CA VAL A 1 14.58 7.02 -13.37
C VAL A 1 13.87 7.26 -12.03
N ALA A 2 13.32 8.44 -11.76
CA ALA A 2 12.63 8.74 -10.49
C ALA A 2 11.45 7.79 -10.15
N ALA A 3 10.54 7.51 -11.09
CA ALA A 3 9.31 6.77 -10.78
C ALA A 3 9.53 5.36 -10.16
N LEU A 4 10.54 4.60 -10.60
CA LEU A 4 10.83 3.29 -10.03
C LEU A 4 11.41 3.40 -8.60
N ALA A 5 12.21 4.44 -8.35
CA ALA A 5 12.76 4.70 -7.01
C ALA A 5 11.64 5.06 -6.03
N GLU A 6 10.71 5.93 -6.44
CA GLU A 6 9.53 6.31 -5.67
C GLU A 6 8.63 5.09 -5.36
N LEU A 7 8.42 4.22 -6.35
CA LEU A 7 7.70 2.97 -6.12
C LEU A 7 8.46 2.08 -5.13
N ALA A 8 9.79 2.00 -5.19
CA ALA A 8 10.58 1.24 -4.23
C ALA A 8 10.44 1.76 -2.80
N ASP A 9 10.25 3.06 -2.61
CA ASP A 9 10.01 3.65 -1.30
C ASP A 9 8.58 3.36 -0.79
N LEU A 10 7.60 3.31 -1.68
CA LEU A 10 6.20 3.02 -1.33
C LEU A 10 5.94 1.53 -1.12
N VAL A 11 6.24 0.69 -2.11
CA VAL A 11 5.90 -0.75 -2.10
C VAL A 11 7.04 -1.65 -1.61
N GLY A 12 8.27 -1.13 -1.56
CA GLY A 12 9.45 -1.88 -1.20
C GLY A 12 10.11 -2.57 -2.39
N THR A 13 11.35 -3.02 -2.20
CA THR A 13 12.16 -3.60 -3.27
C THR A 13 11.79 -5.04 -3.58
N GLU A 14 11.30 -5.80 -2.60
CA GLU A 14 10.97 -7.22 -2.77
C GLU A 14 9.78 -7.46 -3.71
N PRO A 15 8.62 -6.76 -3.57
CA PRO A 15 7.52 -6.88 -4.53
C PRO A 15 7.93 -6.44 -5.94
N LEU A 16 8.73 -5.37 -6.06
CA LEU A 16 9.26 -4.91 -7.35
C LEU A 16 10.17 -5.93 -8.02
N GLN A 17 11.04 -6.59 -7.26
CA GLN A 17 11.92 -7.63 -7.78
C GLN A 17 11.13 -8.86 -8.23
N ARG A 18 10.10 -9.28 -7.48
CA ARG A 18 9.19 -10.34 -7.90
C ARG A 18 8.44 -9.99 -9.18
N ALA A 19 7.87 -8.78 -9.25
CA ALA A 19 7.19 -8.30 -10.45
C ALA A 19 8.14 -8.27 -11.66
N ALA A 20 9.35 -7.73 -11.51
CA ALA A 20 10.35 -7.74 -12.57
C ALA A 20 10.70 -9.16 -13.04
N ALA A 21 10.96 -10.08 -12.10
CA ALA A 21 11.28 -11.48 -12.42
C ALA A 21 10.15 -12.15 -13.20
N SER A 22 8.91 -11.90 -12.80
CA SER A 22 7.71 -12.44 -13.43
C SER A 22 7.48 -11.94 -14.86
N LEU A 23 8.11 -10.81 -15.23
CA LEU A 23 8.16 -10.22 -16.57
C LEU A 23 9.45 -10.60 -17.34
N GLY A 24 10.26 -11.52 -16.82
CA GLY A 24 11.53 -11.91 -17.42
C GLY A 24 12.62 -10.83 -17.31
N ARG A 25 12.48 -9.90 -16.37
CA ARG A 25 13.43 -8.80 -16.10
C ARG A 25 14.09 -8.96 -14.73
N ARG A 26 15.18 -8.23 -14.51
CA ARG A 26 15.90 -8.22 -13.23
C ARG A 26 16.06 -6.79 -12.74
N VAL A 27 15.60 -6.52 -11.53
CA VAL A 27 15.81 -5.24 -10.84
C VAL A 27 16.89 -5.44 -9.78
N VAL A 28 17.98 -4.68 -9.90
CA VAL A 28 19.07 -4.65 -8.93
C VAL A 28 18.98 -3.35 -8.16
N VAL A 29 19.10 -3.44 -6.84
CA VAL A 29 19.11 -2.29 -5.94
C VAL A 29 20.36 -2.38 -5.07
N SER A 30 20.97 -1.23 -4.77
CA SER A 30 22.13 -1.16 -3.87
C SER A 30 21.76 -1.45 -2.43
N VAL A 31 20.52 -1.11 -2.03
CA VAL A 31 19.99 -1.29 -0.67
C VAL A 31 18.57 -1.81 -0.76
N SER A 32 18.25 -2.83 0.04
CA SER A 32 16.88 -3.33 0.17
C SER A 32 16.02 -2.35 0.96
N ARG A 33 14.84 -2.01 0.43
CA ARG A 33 13.88 -1.11 1.09
C ARG A 33 12.59 -1.87 1.41
N ARG A 34 12.04 -1.58 2.58
CA ARG A 34 10.72 -2.08 2.99
C ARG A 34 9.68 -1.07 2.52
N GLY A 35 8.57 -1.56 1.97
CA GLY A 35 7.43 -0.71 1.68
C GLY A 35 6.83 -0.10 2.94
N VAL A 36 6.05 0.96 2.77
CA VAL A 36 5.41 1.70 3.86
C VAL A 36 3.96 1.27 4.04
N CYS A 37 3.43 1.41 5.26
CA CYS A 37 2.00 1.29 5.49
C CYS A 37 1.27 2.53 4.98
N LEU A 38 0.40 2.37 3.97
CA LEU A 38 -0.38 3.47 3.37
C LEU A 38 -1.31 4.14 4.39
N ARG A 39 -1.84 3.39 5.36
CA ARG A 39 -2.66 3.92 6.47
C ARG A 39 -1.86 4.90 7.32
N ALA A 40 -0.64 4.52 7.65
CA ALA A 40 0.26 5.34 8.45
C ALA A 40 0.78 6.56 7.68
N LEU A 41 1.07 6.37 6.39
CA LEU A 41 1.46 7.45 5.50
C LEU A 41 0.34 8.50 5.40
N ALA A 42 -0.89 8.08 5.12
CA ALA A 42 -2.03 8.99 5.02
C ALA A 42 -2.30 9.73 6.34
N ALA A 43 -2.19 9.05 7.48
CA ALA A 43 -2.34 9.67 8.79
C ALA A 43 -1.26 10.74 9.04
N ARG A 44 0.01 10.42 8.75
CA ARG A 44 1.12 11.38 8.86
C ARG A 44 0.92 12.59 7.95
N LEU A 45 0.55 12.39 6.68
CA LEU A 45 0.31 13.47 5.73
C LEU A 45 -0.86 14.38 6.14
N ARG A 46 -1.81 13.84 6.91
CA ARG A 46 -2.98 14.59 7.43
C ARG A 46 -2.80 15.10 8.86
N GLY A 47 -1.65 14.88 9.49
CA GLY A 47 -1.43 15.26 10.91
C GLY A 47 -2.37 14.53 11.88
N VAL A 48 -2.89 13.36 11.49
CA VAL A 48 -3.80 12.56 12.34
C VAL A 48 -2.96 11.57 13.13
N PRO A 49 -3.02 11.58 14.48
CA PRO A 49 -2.32 10.60 15.28
C PRO A 49 -2.93 9.21 15.07
N LEU A 50 -2.08 8.21 14.81
CA LEU A 50 -2.53 6.84 14.75
C LEU A 50 -2.72 6.31 16.17
N ARG A 51 -3.96 5.90 16.50
CA ARG A 51 -4.19 5.07 17.70
C ARG A 51 -3.37 3.79 17.52
N ARG A 52 -2.46 3.53 18.47
CA ARG A 52 -1.47 2.44 18.47
C ARG A 52 -2.07 1.12 17.99
N ALA A 53 -1.86 0.78 16.72
CA ALA A 53 -2.00 -0.57 16.15
C ALA A 53 -0.58 -1.07 15.78
N PRO A 54 -0.32 -2.39 15.73
CA PRO A 54 0.66 -3.12 16.56
C PRO A 54 2.14 -2.98 16.09
N CYS A 55 2.59 -1.77 15.82
CA CYS A 55 3.98 -1.45 15.52
C CYS A 55 4.85 -1.55 16.79
N VAL A 56 5.87 -2.42 16.76
CA VAL A 56 6.86 -2.57 17.86
C VAL A 56 7.76 -1.33 18.01
N CYS A 57 7.84 -0.54 16.94
CA CYS A 57 8.60 0.70 16.84
C CYS A 57 8.17 1.81 17.82
N ARG A 58 6.95 1.76 18.38
CA ARG A 58 6.37 2.72 19.35
C ARG A 58 6.46 4.22 18.97
N ARG A 59 6.74 4.57 17.70
CA ARG A 59 6.75 5.95 17.20
C ARG A 59 5.35 6.37 16.80
N GLU A 60 4.99 7.62 17.11
CA GLU A 60 3.68 8.22 16.85
C GLU A 60 3.25 8.12 15.37
N TYR A 61 4.22 8.16 14.45
CA TYR A 61 4.00 8.10 12.99
C TYR A 61 4.91 7.08 12.32
N CYS A 62 5.00 5.86 12.86
CA CYS A 62 5.81 4.84 12.17
C CYS A 62 5.16 4.42 10.85
N LEU A 63 5.96 4.44 9.78
CA LEU A 63 5.58 3.97 8.45
C LEU A 63 5.95 2.49 8.22
N CYS A 64 6.13 1.71 9.28
CA CYS A 64 6.49 0.30 9.13
C CYS A 64 5.45 -0.43 8.26
N PRO A 65 5.88 -1.42 7.45
CA PRO A 65 4.98 -2.17 6.59
C PRO A 65 3.82 -2.78 7.39
N ASP A 66 2.61 -2.74 6.81
CA ASP A 66 1.45 -3.45 7.34
C ASP A 66 1.63 -4.95 7.02
N ARG A 67 2.43 -5.64 7.85
CA ARG A 67 2.75 -7.06 7.67
C ARG A 67 1.59 -8.00 8.04
N ILE A 68 0.50 -7.43 8.56
CA ILE A 68 -0.56 -8.20 9.19
C ILE A 68 -1.74 -8.36 8.25
N ARG A 69 -2.00 -7.37 7.39
CA ARG A 69 -3.21 -7.35 6.56
C ARG A 69 -2.85 -7.41 5.07
N LYS A 70 -3.42 -8.38 4.38
CA LYS A 70 -3.32 -8.46 2.91
C LYS A 70 -4.16 -7.36 2.26
N ALA A 71 -3.87 -7.02 1.00
CA ALA A 71 -4.60 -5.98 0.29
C ALA A 71 -6.10 -6.33 0.13
N GLU A 72 -6.42 -7.62 0.03
CA GLU A 72 -7.78 -8.13 -0.13
C GLU A 72 -8.58 -8.09 1.19
N GLU A 73 -7.89 -8.00 2.32
CA GLU A 73 -8.48 -7.97 3.65
C GLU A 73 -8.66 -6.51 4.09
N TRP A 74 -9.89 -6.13 4.40
CA TRP A 74 -10.20 -4.81 4.97
C TRP A 74 -11.34 -4.91 5.97
N ASP A 75 -11.41 -3.92 6.86
CA ASP A 75 -12.43 -3.84 7.91
C ASP A 75 -13.43 -2.72 7.60
N PRO A 76 -14.70 -3.02 7.30
CA PRO A 76 -15.69 -2.00 6.93
C PRO A 76 -16.00 -0.99 8.03
N ARG A 77 -15.70 -1.32 9.29
CA ARG A 77 -15.95 -0.42 10.43
C ARG A 77 -14.75 0.45 10.76
N ARG A 78 -13.59 0.20 10.13
CA ARG A 78 -12.36 0.91 10.42
C ARG A 78 -12.18 2.08 9.46
N SER A 79 -11.78 3.22 10.02
CA SER A 79 -11.31 4.36 9.24
C SER A 79 -9.94 4.81 9.75
N VAL A 80 -9.10 5.28 8.83
CA VAL A 80 -7.79 5.86 9.13
C VAL A 80 -7.64 7.15 8.34
N ALA A 81 -7.23 8.22 9.04
CA ALA A 81 -7.02 9.54 8.43
C ALA A 81 -8.25 10.08 7.66
N GLY A 82 -9.46 9.73 8.08
CA GLY A 82 -10.72 10.12 7.42
C GLY A 82 -11.15 9.23 6.25
N PHE A 83 -10.43 8.14 5.97
CA PHE A 83 -10.77 7.21 4.88
C PHE A 83 -11.20 5.86 5.44
N PRO A 84 -12.21 5.20 4.85
CA PRO A 84 -12.53 3.82 5.22
C PRO A 84 -11.37 2.89 4.88
N ASP A 85 -11.29 1.76 5.58
CA ASP A 85 -10.22 0.78 5.41
C ASP A 85 -10.12 0.26 3.98
N SER A 86 -11.25 0.19 3.28
CA SER A 86 -11.41 -0.18 1.86
C SER A 86 -10.65 0.75 0.91
N ALA A 87 -10.48 2.03 1.24
CA ALA A 87 -9.71 2.97 0.42
C ALA A 87 -8.23 2.52 0.29
N PHE A 88 -7.66 2.05 1.39
CA PHE A 88 -6.27 1.57 1.43
C PHE A 88 -6.12 0.20 0.77
N SER A 89 -7.16 -0.65 0.85
CA SER A 89 -7.24 -1.89 0.09
C SER A 89 -7.18 -1.61 -1.41
N LEU A 90 -8.02 -0.69 -1.91
CA LEU A 90 -7.99 -0.28 -3.32
C LEU A 90 -6.63 0.31 -3.72
N ALA A 91 -6.08 1.22 -2.90
CA ALA A 91 -4.78 1.83 -3.17
C ALA A 91 -3.65 0.80 -3.28
N ALA A 92 -3.65 -0.22 -2.42
CA ALA A 92 -2.67 -1.31 -2.49
C ALA A 92 -2.79 -2.10 -3.81
N ARG A 93 -4.01 -2.34 -4.29
CA ARG A 93 -4.25 -3.04 -5.58
C ARG A 93 -3.91 -2.19 -6.80
N LEU A 94 -4.10 -0.88 -6.73
CA LEU A 94 -3.70 0.07 -7.79
C LEU A 94 -2.17 0.20 -7.89
N LEU A 95 -1.48 0.12 -6.76
CA LEU A 95 -0.02 0.21 -6.66
C LEU A 95 0.69 -1.14 -6.85
N ASP A 96 -0.01 -2.20 -7.27
CA ASP A 96 0.62 -3.48 -7.58
C ASP A 96 1.68 -3.31 -8.68
N PRO A 97 2.95 -3.65 -8.39
CA PRO A 97 4.02 -3.52 -9.38
C PRO A 97 3.90 -4.48 -10.56
N ASP A 98 3.25 -5.63 -10.44
CA ASP A 98 3.02 -6.52 -11.59
C ASP A 98 1.77 -6.06 -12.36
N PRO A 99 1.90 -5.58 -13.61
CA PRO A 99 0.77 -5.06 -14.38
C PRO A 99 -0.27 -6.13 -14.71
N ARG A 100 0.06 -7.42 -14.60
CA ARG A 100 -0.87 -8.52 -14.90
C ARG A 100 -1.78 -8.86 -13.72
N THR A 101 -1.35 -8.55 -12.50
CA THR A 101 -2.14 -8.75 -11.27
C THR A 101 -2.71 -7.45 -10.72
N ARG A 102 -2.19 -6.30 -11.18
CA ARG A 102 -2.76 -4.98 -10.91
C ARG A 102 -4.23 -4.94 -11.30
N ILE A 103 -5.03 -4.35 -10.42
CA ILE A 103 -6.47 -4.18 -10.63
C ILE A 103 -6.76 -3.40 -11.94
N SER A 104 -7.77 -3.86 -12.68
CA SER A 104 -8.25 -3.15 -13.87
C SER A 104 -9.09 -1.92 -13.49
N ALA A 105 -9.30 -1.00 -14.42
CA ALA A 105 -10.18 0.14 -14.18
C ALA A 105 -11.63 -0.29 -13.88
N HIS A 106 -12.13 -1.32 -14.59
CA HIS A 106 -13.46 -1.88 -14.36
C HIS A 106 -13.59 -2.46 -12.94
N ASP A 107 -12.62 -3.28 -12.53
CA ASP A 107 -12.63 -3.88 -11.19
C ASP A 107 -12.42 -2.85 -10.08
N ALA A 108 -11.68 -1.76 -10.37
CA ALA A 108 -11.51 -0.65 -9.44
C ALA A 108 -12.83 0.08 -9.20
N LEU A 109 -13.61 0.33 -10.26
CA LEU A 109 -14.94 0.95 -10.14
C LEU A 109 -15.92 0.05 -9.37
N ALA A 110 -15.80 -1.27 -9.51
CA ALA A 110 -16.59 -2.24 -8.74
C ALA A 110 -16.07 -2.45 -7.29
N HIS A 111 -14.97 -1.82 -6.89
CA HIS A 111 -14.42 -1.98 -5.55
C HIS A 111 -15.34 -1.32 -4.50
N PRO A 112 -15.53 -1.92 -3.31
CA PRO A 112 -16.42 -1.37 -2.28
C PRO A 112 -16.18 0.11 -1.94
N PHE A 113 -14.92 0.55 -2.01
CA PHE A 113 -14.58 1.97 -1.80
C PHE A 113 -15.21 2.93 -2.83
N LEU A 114 -15.34 2.54 -4.10
CA LEU A 114 -15.91 3.37 -5.16
C LEU A 114 -17.36 3.01 -5.49
N ALA A 115 -17.78 1.78 -5.22
CA ALA A 115 -19.12 1.29 -5.50
C ALA A 115 -20.18 1.78 -4.50
N ASP A 116 -19.81 2.07 -3.25
CA ASP A 116 -20.74 2.51 -2.19
C ASP A 116 -21.03 4.04 -2.25
N GLY A 117 -20.97 4.63 -3.44
CA GLY A 117 -21.02 6.09 -3.68
C GLY A 117 -22.33 6.63 -4.25
N ASP A 118 -23.47 5.99 -3.95
CA ASP A 118 -24.84 6.48 -4.24
C ASP A 118 -25.62 6.80 -2.95
#